data_AF-B7FLY3-F1
#
_entry.id   AF-B7FLY3-F1
#
_cell.length_a   1.000
_cell.length_b   1.000
_cell.length_c   1.000
_cell.angle_alpha   90.00
_cell.angle_beta   90.00
_cell.angle_gamma   90.00
#
_symmetry.space_group_name_H-M   'P 1'
#
loop_
_entity.id
_entity.type
_entity.pdbx_description
1 polymer ?
#
loop_
_entity_poly.entity_id
_entity_poly.type
_entity_poly.pdbx_seq_one_letter_code
_entity_poly.pdbx_strand_id
1 'polypeptide(L)'
;MEKDQKVRSQFRGGSSAIVANTSEKPNVIAAKLQALSPKYNSVMNHIRIHLPELFPSLNKVVFLDDDIVIQTDLTPLWDIDMNGKVNGAVETCNGEDKLVMSKRLKSYLNFSHPLISENFNPNECAWAYGMNIFDWKL
;
A
#
# COMPACT_ATOMS: atom_id res chain seq x y z
N MET A 1 23.65 -4.39 19.63
CA MET A 1 24.13 -3.44 18.60
C MET A 1 24.58 -4.14 17.32
N GLU A 2 25.65 -4.93 17.33
CA GLU A 2 26.19 -5.54 16.09
C GLU A 2 25.35 -6.73 15.57
N LYS A 3 24.78 -7.54 16.49
CA LYS A 3 23.80 -8.60 16.14
C LYS A 3 22.52 -8.01 15.52
N ASP A 4 22.05 -6.87 16.01
CA ASP A 4 20.87 -6.18 15.48
C ASP A 4 21.12 -5.61 14.08
N GLN A 5 22.37 -5.21 13.82
CA GLN A 5 22.81 -4.72 12.52
C GLN A 5 22.83 -5.83 11.46
N LYS A 6 23.22 -7.06 11.85
CA LYS A 6 23.21 -8.25 10.99
C LYS A 6 21.79 -8.77 10.70
N VAL A 7 20.88 -8.69 11.67
CA VAL A 7 19.46 -9.00 11.44
C VAL A 7 18.84 -7.94 10.52
N ARG A 8 19.12 -6.65 10.75
CA ARG A 8 18.67 -5.55 9.87
C ARG A 8 19.21 -5.66 8.44
N SER A 9 20.41 -6.18 8.22
CA SER A 9 20.96 -6.35 6.87
C SER A 9 20.26 -7.46 6.09
N GLN A 10 19.74 -8.49 6.75
CA GLN A 10 18.93 -9.54 6.12
C GLN A 10 17.56 -9.04 5.65
N PHE A 11 17.00 -8.04 6.34
CA PHE A 11 15.77 -7.35 5.91
C PHE A 11 15.99 -6.33 4.78
N ARG A 12 17.25 -6.01 4.42
CA ARG A 12 17.60 -5.15 3.27
C ARG A 12 17.63 -5.90 1.93
N GLY A 13 16.83 -6.96 1.76
CA GLY A 13 16.70 -7.68 0.49
C GLY A 13 16.19 -6.83 -0.68
N GLY A 14 15.68 -5.62 -0.41
CA GLY A 14 15.20 -4.70 -1.43
C GLY A 14 16.24 -3.70 -1.98
N SER A 15 17.34 -3.45 -1.27
CA SER A 15 18.29 -2.40 -1.66
C SER A 15 18.99 -2.69 -3.00
N SER A 16 19.09 -3.97 -3.39
CA SER A 16 19.59 -4.39 -4.69
C SER A 16 18.67 -4.04 -5.87
N ALA A 17 17.38 -3.74 -5.62
CA ALA A 17 16.47 -3.23 -6.66
C ALA A 17 16.66 -1.73 -6.91
N ILE A 18 17.42 -1.05 -6.05
CA ILE A 18 17.91 0.32 -6.26
C ILE A 18 19.31 0.24 -6.88
N VAL A 19 19.49 -0.56 -7.93
CA VAL A 19 20.66 -0.38 -8.80
C VAL A 19 20.41 0.90 -9.61
N ALA A 20 20.97 1.98 -9.05
CA ALA A 20 21.54 3.14 -9.70
C ALA A 20 21.07 3.42 -11.14
N ASN A 21 19.99 4.20 -11.27
CA ASN A 21 19.89 5.14 -12.37
C ASN A 21 19.91 6.55 -11.77
N THR A 22 21.02 7.27 -11.94
CA THR A 22 21.25 8.63 -11.40
C THR A 22 20.29 9.68 -11.97
N SER A 23 19.39 9.28 -12.87
CA SER A 23 18.37 10.13 -13.49
C SER A 23 17.05 10.23 -12.72
N GLU A 24 16.80 9.41 -11.68
CA GLU A 24 15.53 9.45 -10.96
C GLU A 24 15.47 10.62 -9.95
N LYS A 25 14.30 11.28 -9.87
CA LYS A 25 14.08 12.37 -8.92
C LYS A 25 14.16 11.85 -7.47
N PRO A 26 14.70 12.63 -6.51
CA PRO A 26 14.88 12.19 -5.12
C PRO A 26 13.61 11.64 -4.43
N ASN A 27 12.44 12.22 -4.73
CA ASN A 27 11.15 11.77 -4.20
C ASN A 27 10.75 10.36 -4.69
N VAL A 28 11.14 9.99 -5.92
CA VAL A 28 10.90 8.65 -6.48
C VAL A 28 11.78 7.61 -5.77
N ILE A 29 13.04 7.95 -5.53
CA ILE A 29 13.99 7.10 -4.80
C ILE A 29 13.51 6.89 -3.37
N ALA A 30 13.07 7.97 -2.70
CA ALA A 30 12.55 7.91 -1.35
C ALA A 30 11.24 7.08 -1.26
N ALA A 31 10.36 7.15 -2.25
CA ALA A 31 9.17 6.30 -2.34
C ALA A 31 9.54 4.80 -2.44
N LYS A 32 10.53 4.44 -3.28
CA LYS A 32 11.04 3.07 -3.40
C LYS A 32 11.65 2.58 -2.08
N LEU A 33 12.48 3.40 -1.43
CA LEU A 33 13.07 3.08 -0.13
C LEU A 33 11.99 2.83 0.94
N GLN A 34 10.93 3.64 0.94
CA GLN A 34 9.81 3.45 1.87
C GLN A 34 9.08 2.14 1.59
N ALA A 35 8.79 1.81 0.32
CA ALA A 35 8.12 0.56 -0.06
C ALA A 35 8.89 -0.69 0.37
N LEU A 36 10.22 -0.61 0.42
CA LEU A 36 11.10 -1.69 0.87
C LEU A 36 11.22 -1.78 2.40
N SER A 37 10.54 -0.91 3.15
CA SER A 37 10.57 -0.96 4.61
C SER A 37 9.97 -2.28 5.12
N PRO A 38 10.60 -2.95 6.10
CA PRO A 38 10.09 -4.20 6.67
C PRO A 38 8.65 -4.10 7.21
N LYS A 39 8.20 -2.87 7.55
CA LYS A 39 6.83 -2.60 7.96
C LYS A 39 5.79 -3.04 6.92
N TYR A 40 6.11 -2.94 5.63
CA TYR A 40 5.20 -3.36 4.55
C TYR A 40 5.17 -4.88 4.36
N ASN A 41 6.24 -5.58 4.75
CA ASN A 41 6.34 -7.04 4.67
C ASN A 41 5.83 -7.77 5.92
N SER A 42 5.19 -7.05 6.85
CA SER A 42 4.61 -7.67 8.05
C SER A 42 3.50 -8.65 7.64
N VAL A 43 3.57 -9.88 8.15
CA VAL A 43 2.51 -10.90 7.98
C VAL A 43 1.18 -10.37 8.52
N MET A 44 1.21 -9.53 9.56
CA MET A 44 0.01 -8.92 10.12
C MET A 44 -0.75 -8.07 9.09
N ASN A 45 -0.07 -7.45 8.12
CA ASN A 45 -0.77 -6.68 7.06
C ASN A 45 -1.59 -7.58 6.13
N HIS A 46 -1.22 -8.85 6.01
CA HIS A 46 -1.87 -9.81 5.11
C HIS A 46 -3.15 -10.39 5.71
N ILE A 47 -3.33 -10.31 7.04
CA ILE A 47 -4.56 -10.78 7.70
C ILE A 47 -5.80 -10.09 7.15
N ARG A 48 -5.63 -8.88 6.61
CA ARG A 48 -6.70 -8.05 6.09
C ARG A 48 -7.33 -8.63 4.82
N ILE A 49 -6.63 -9.52 4.12
CA ILE A 49 -7.17 -10.30 3.00
C ILE A 49 -8.21 -11.30 3.49
N HIS A 50 -8.08 -11.77 4.74
CA HIS A 50 -8.95 -12.77 5.36
C HIS A 50 -10.12 -12.16 6.15
N LEU A 51 -10.42 -10.87 5.95
CA LEU A 51 -11.57 -10.23 6.60
C LEU A 51 -12.89 -10.99 6.37
N PRO A 52 -13.20 -11.52 5.17
CA PRO A 52 -14.42 -12.30 4.96
C PRO A 52 -14.48 -13.57 5.82
N GLU A 53 -13.36 -14.26 6.02
CA GLU A 53 -13.29 -15.48 6.83
C GLU A 53 -13.31 -15.19 8.33
N LEU A 54 -12.75 -14.05 8.76
CA LEU A 54 -12.79 -13.61 10.15
C LEU A 54 -14.17 -13.11 10.57
N PHE A 55 -14.90 -12.48 9.65
CA PHE A 55 -16.21 -11.88 9.92
C PHE A 55 -17.27 -12.37 8.90
N PRO A 56 -17.61 -13.67 8.90
CA PRO A 56 -18.46 -14.27 7.87
C PRO A 56 -19.91 -13.79 7.88
N SER A 57 -20.36 -13.12 8.95
CA SER A 57 -21.69 -12.52 9.06
C SER A 57 -21.77 -11.10 8.46
N LEU A 58 -20.62 -10.49 8.17
CA LEU A 58 -20.53 -9.16 7.58
C LEU A 58 -20.37 -9.28 6.07
N ASN A 59 -20.88 -8.27 5.37
CA ASN A 59 -20.74 -8.15 3.91
C ASN A 59 -19.97 -6.90 3.50
N LYS A 60 -19.91 -5.92 4.41
CA LYS A 60 -19.28 -4.62 4.19
C LYS A 60 -18.64 -4.18 5.50
N VAL A 61 -17.44 -3.62 5.42
CA VAL A 61 -16.65 -3.17 6.58
C VAL A 61 -15.93 -1.87 6.24
N VAL A 62 -16.00 -0.89 7.14
CA VAL A 62 -15.08 0.24 7.13
C VAL A 62 -13.91 -0.12 8.06
N PHE A 63 -12.73 -0.23 7.47
CA PHE A 63 -11.49 -0.56 8.16
C PHE A 63 -10.72 0.73 8.45
N LEU A 64 -10.30 0.92 9.70
CA LEU A 64 -9.52 2.07 10.17
C LEU A 64 -8.29 1.54 10.91
N ASP A 65 -7.12 2.11 10.64
CA ASP A 65 -5.92 1.86 11.44
C ASP A 65 -6.06 2.45 12.86
N ASP A 66 -5.20 2.01 13.77
CA ASP A 66 -5.22 2.36 15.19
C ASP A 66 -4.77 3.80 15.49
N ASP A 67 -4.16 4.48 14.52
CA ASP A 67 -3.66 5.85 14.61
C ASP A 67 -4.53 6.89 13.87
N ILE A 68 -5.79 6.56 13.58
CA ILE A 68 -6.75 7.46 12.90
C ILE A 68 -7.49 8.39 13.88
N VAL A 69 -7.67 9.65 13.45
CA VAL A 69 -8.57 10.62 14.09
C VAL A 69 -9.74 10.94 13.16
N ILE A 70 -10.96 10.67 13.62
CA ILE A 70 -12.20 10.95 12.87
C ILE A 70 -12.69 12.36 13.24
N GLN A 71 -12.79 13.24 12.24
CA GLN A 71 -13.25 14.61 12.43
C GLN A 71 -14.65 14.88 11.87
N THR A 72 -15.20 13.94 11.11
CA THR A 72 -16.49 14.08 10.41
C THR A 72 -17.26 12.76 10.44
N ASP A 73 -18.56 12.82 10.21
CA ASP A 73 -19.40 11.62 10.07
C ASP A 73 -18.90 10.73 8.92
N LEU A 74 -18.87 9.41 9.17
CA LEU A 74 -18.40 8.39 8.23
C LEU A 74 -19.55 7.78 7.40
N THR A 75 -20.81 8.12 7.67
CA THR A 75 -21.95 7.65 6.87
C THR A 75 -21.75 7.84 5.37
N PRO A 76 -21.25 9.00 4.86
CA PRO A 76 -21.01 9.16 3.42
C PRO A 76 -19.98 8.19 2.84
N LEU A 77 -18.99 7.75 3.65
CA LEU A 77 -18.03 6.74 3.24
C LEU A 77 -18.71 5.36 3.15
N TRP A 78 -19.57 5.03 4.11
CA TRP A 78 -20.33 3.77 4.10
C TRP A 78 -21.26 3.66 2.89
N ASP A 79 -21.87 4.77 2.48
CA ASP A 79 -22.85 4.81 1.38
C ASP A 79 -22.22 4.93 -0.02
N ILE A 80 -20.89 4.91 -0.13
CA ILE A 80 -20.21 4.90 -1.44
C ILE A 80 -20.66 3.69 -2.28
N ASP A 81 -20.97 3.98 -3.54
CA ASP A 81 -21.14 2.97 -4.58
C ASP A 81 -19.77 2.36 -4.91
N MET A 82 -19.62 1.09 -4.58
CA MET A 82 -18.39 0.34 -4.79
C MET A 82 -18.19 -0.09 -6.25
N ASN A 83 -19.18 0.08 -7.13
CA ASN A 83 -19.13 -0.27 -8.55
C ASN A 83 -18.58 -1.68 -8.81
N GLY A 84 -19.05 -2.65 -8.03
CA GLY A 84 -18.60 -4.05 -8.08
C GLY A 84 -17.15 -4.30 -7.68
N LYS A 85 -16.50 -3.34 -7.01
CA LYS A 85 -15.13 -3.48 -6.47
C LYS A 85 -15.15 -3.89 -5.01
N VAL A 86 -14.20 -4.76 -4.64
CA VAL A 86 -14.12 -5.29 -3.28
C VAL A 86 -13.49 -4.32 -2.28
N ASN A 87 -12.67 -3.38 -2.74
CA ASN A 87 -11.91 -2.45 -1.90
C ASN A 87 -12.01 -1.02 -2.44
N GLY A 88 -12.48 -0.10 -1.60
CA GLY A 88 -12.38 1.33 -1.80
C GLY A 88 -11.27 1.90 -0.92
N ALA A 89 -10.37 2.68 -1.53
CA ALA A 89 -9.16 3.18 -0.88
C ALA A 89 -8.80 4.58 -1.40
N VAL A 90 -8.01 5.32 -0.62
CA VAL A 90 -7.50 6.64 -1.00
C VAL A 90 -6.24 6.48 -1.86
N GLU A 91 -6.23 7.11 -3.04
CA GLU A 91 -5.06 7.14 -3.91
C GLU A 91 -3.91 7.96 -3.30
N THR A 92 -2.67 7.54 -3.56
CA THR A 92 -1.46 8.15 -2.99
C THR A 92 -0.57 8.82 -4.03
N CYS A 93 -1.09 9.00 -5.24
CA CYS A 93 -0.37 9.63 -6.35
C CYS A 93 -0.83 11.05 -6.65
N ASN A 94 -2.00 11.43 -6.15
CA ASN A 94 -2.71 12.68 -6.40
C ASN A 94 -2.67 13.55 -5.13
N GLY A 95 -2.36 14.83 -5.29
CA GLY A 95 -2.23 15.78 -4.18
C GLY A 95 -1.23 16.89 -4.51
N GLU A 96 -1.44 18.06 -3.92
CA GLU A 96 -0.54 19.23 -4.07
C GLU A 96 0.55 19.26 -2.99
N ASP A 97 0.55 18.30 -2.07
CA ASP A 97 1.49 18.24 -0.96
C ASP A 97 2.90 17.89 -1.48
N LYS A 98 3.79 18.87 -1.41
CA LYS A 98 5.20 18.76 -1.83
C LYS A 98 5.99 17.74 -1.01
N LEU A 99 5.50 17.39 0.19
CA LEU A 99 6.15 16.47 1.12
C LEU A 99 5.63 15.03 0.97
N VAL A 100 4.42 14.85 0.42
CA VAL A 100 3.85 13.52 0.20
C VAL A 100 4.40 12.96 -1.11
N MET A 101 5.19 11.89 -0.98
CA MET A 101 5.77 11.21 -2.13
C MET A 101 4.69 10.49 -2.93
N SER A 102 4.49 10.92 -4.18
CA SER A 102 3.59 10.24 -5.13
C SER A 102 4.02 8.78 -5.30
N LYS A 103 3.10 7.88 -4.98
CA LYS A 103 3.31 6.44 -4.97
C LYS A 103 2.58 5.80 -6.14
N ARG A 104 3.34 5.15 -7.02
CA ARG A 104 2.84 4.38 -8.17
C ARG A 104 3.28 2.94 -8.04
N LEU A 105 2.68 2.03 -8.81
CA LEU A 105 3.02 0.61 -8.72
C LEU A 105 4.51 0.34 -8.96
N LYS A 106 5.19 1.09 -9.83
CA LYS A 106 6.65 0.99 -10.05
C LYS A 106 7.51 1.32 -8.83
N SER A 107 6.94 1.95 -7.80
CA SER A 107 7.61 2.17 -6.52
C SER A 107 7.64 0.90 -5.66
N TYR A 108 6.73 -0.05 -5.91
CA TYR A 108 6.53 -1.26 -5.10
C TYR A 108 6.90 -2.54 -5.84
N LEU A 109 6.64 -2.60 -7.13
CA LEU A 109 6.75 -3.82 -7.93
C LEU A 109 7.97 -3.77 -8.86
N ASN A 110 8.59 -4.94 -9.05
CA ASN A 110 9.68 -5.11 -10.00
C ASN A 110 9.13 -5.40 -11.41
N PHE A 111 8.99 -4.37 -12.23
CA PHE A 111 8.49 -4.48 -13.61
C PHE A 111 9.45 -5.18 -14.60
N SER A 112 10.64 -5.60 -14.14
CA SER A 112 11.49 -6.50 -14.94
C SER A 112 10.96 -7.95 -14.92
N HIS A 113 10.04 -8.26 -14.01
CA HIS A 113 9.43 -9.59 -13.90
C HIS A 113 8.25 -9.74 -14.87
N PRO A 114 8.20 -10.78 -15.72
CA PRO A 114 7.20 -10.90 -16.80
C PRO A 114 5.76 -10.88 -16.27
N LEU A 115 5.47 -11.65 -15.21
CA LEU A 115 4.14 -11.65 -14.58
C LEU A 115 3.68 -10.27 -14.08
N ILE A 116 4.61 -9.39 -13.70
CA ILE A 116 4.27 -8.05 -13.23
C ILE A 116 4.02 -7.14 -14.43
N SER A 117 4.93 -7.15 -15.41
CA SER A 117 4.82 -6.29 -16.60
C SER A 117 3.63 -6.63 -17.49
N GLU A 118 3.19 -7.89 -17.51
CA GLU A 118 2.05 -8.33 -18.32
C GLU A 118 0.70 -7.97 -17.69
N ASN A 119 0.62 -7.91 -16.35
CA ASN A 119 -0.65 -7.75 -15.64
C ASN A 119 -0.87 -6.36 -15.03
N PHE A 120 0.18 -5.56 -14.88
CA PHE A 120 0.10 -4.26 -14.21
C PHE A 120 0.70 -3.14 -15.05
N ASN A 121 0.19 -1.93 -14.86
CA ASN A 121 0.78 -0.73 -15.44
C ASN A 121 1.73 -0.06 -14.42
N PRO A 122 3.00 0.19 -14.76
CA PRO A 122 3.95 0.83 -13.83
C PRO A 122 3.54 2.24 -13.40
N ASN A 123 2.69 2.90 -14.18
CA ASN A 123 2.23 4.25 -13.91
C ASN A 123 0.89 4.29 -13.18
N GLU A 124 0.25 3.16 -12.88
CA GLU A 124 -0.95 3.16 -12.03
C GLU A 124 -0.65 3.67 -10.62
N CYS A 125 -1.65 4.35 -10.06
CA CYS A 125 -1.59 4.91 -8.73
C CYS A 125 -1.68 3.82 -7.67
N ALA A 126 -0.77 3.86 -6.70
CA ALA A 126 -0.94 3.06 -5.51
C ALA A 126 -1.94 3.74 -4.57
N TRP A 127 -2.44 2.98 -3.60
CA TRP A 127 -3.43 3.44 -2.63
C TRP A 127 -2.95 3.16 -1.20
N ALA A 128 -3.51 3.90 -0.24
CA ALA A 128 -3.19 3.77 1.19
C ALA A 128 -4.14 2.80 1.89
N TYR A 129 -3.65 2.17 2.95
CA TYR A 129 -4.46 1.27 3.79
C TYR A 129 -4.96 1.93 5.10
N GLY A 130 -4.60 3.19 5.39
CA GLY A 130 -4.95 3.81 6.68
C GLY A 130 -6.45 3.86 6.96
N MET A 131 -7.24 3.93 5.88
CA MET A 131 -8.68 3.77 5.90
C MET A 131 -9.13 3.14 4.58
N ASN A 132 -9.98 2.12 4.68
CA ASN A 132 -10.54 1.41 3.53
C ASN A 132 -11.99 1.06 3.78
N ILE A 133 -12.71 0.87 2.69
CA ILE A 133 -14.02 0.22 2.71
C ILE A 133 -13.93 -1.08 1.93
N PHE A 134 -14.32 -2.17 2.57
CA PHE A 134 -14.40 -3.48 1.95
C PHE A 134 -15.86 -3.86 1.76
N ASP A 135 -16.20 -4.34 0.57
CA ASP A 135 -17.53 -4.83 0.24
C ASP A 135 -17.40 -6.12 -0.58
N TRP A 136 -17.75 -7.24 0.02
CA TRP A 136 -17.66 -8.56 -0.61
C TRP A 136 -19.03 -9.20 -0.83
N LYS A 137 -20.10 -8.38 -0.83
CA LYS A 137 -21.40 -8.76 -1.38
C LYS A 137 -21.27 -8.84 -2.91
N LEU A 138 -20.92 -10.02 -3.41
CA LEU A 138 -21.02 -10.37 -4.83
C LEU A 138 -22.47 -10.67 -5.22
#